data_AF-A0A6A6E696-F1
#
_entry.id   AF-A0A6A6E696-F1
#
_cell.length_a   1.000
_cell.length_b   1.000
_cell.length_c   1.000
_cell.angle_alpha   90.00
_cell.angle_beta   90.00
_cell.angle_gamma   90.00
#
_symmetry.space_group_name_H-M   'P 1'
#
loop_
_entity.id
_entity.type
_entity.pdbx_description
1 polymer ?
#
loop_
_entity_poly.entity_id
_entity_poly.type
_entity_poly.pdbx_seq_one_letter_code
_entity_poly.pdbx_strand_id
1 'polypeptide(L)'
;MQPIEAALESLKSLKPGEPPNYTATAKKFGCNRSTLSRRHRSVQGTKAEQYENQRNLTEEQSRVLIDYINKLAARGLPPLNEMLRNFTKEIRRSEDKPERKWAQRWRERYFKEIMYTYGSGIDRG
;
A
#
# COMPACT_ATOMS: atom_id res chain seq x y z
N MET A 1 16.72 15.56 24.66
CA MET A 1 16.08 14.28 24.27
C MET A 1 14.59 14.54 24.06
N GLN A 2 13.96 14.03 22.99
CA GLN A 2 12.52 14.24 22.83
C GLN A 2 11.74 13.49 23.93
N PRO A 3 10.65 14.05 24.49
CA PRO A 3 9.94 13.45 25.63
C PRO A 3 9.45 12.01 25.36
N ILE A 4 9.15 11.71 24.09
CA ILE A 4 8.71 10.38 23.68
C ILE A 4 9.84 9.33 23.67
N GLU A 5 11.08 9.73 23.37
CA GLU A 5 12.22 8.80 23.36
C GLU A 5 12.61 8.41 24.79
N ALA A 6 12.64 9.37 25.71
CA ALA A 6 12.87 9.10 27.13
C ALA A 6 11.78 8.20 27.75
N ALA A 7 10.52 8.38 27.33
CA ALA A 7 9.42 7.51 27.73
C ALA A 7 9.56 6.08 27.17
N LEU A 8 10.08 5.92 25.95
CA LEU A 8 10.32 4.60 25.36
C LEU A 8 11.47 3.87 26.05
N GLU A 9 12.56 4.57 26.39
CA GLU A 9 13.65 3.99 27.17
C GLU A 9 13.18 3.53 28.55
N SER A 10 12.37 4.34 29.24
CA SER A 10 11.79 3.95 30.53
C SER A 10 10.95 2.67 30.46
N LEU A 11 10.26 2.42 29.34
CA LEU A 11 9.50 1.19 29.14
C LEU A 11 10.40 0.00 28.77
N LYS A 12 11.48 0.23 28.01
CA LYS A 12 12.45 -0.81 27.66
C LYS A 12 13.29 -1.27 28.85
N SER A 13 13.49 -0.41 29.86
CA SER A 13 14.21 -0.75 31.09
C SER A 13 13.35 -1.48 32.13
N LEU A 14 12.07 -1.77 31.86
CA LEU A 14 11.23 -2.57 32.75
C LEU A 14 11.75 -4.00 32.88
N LYS A 15 11.54 -4.61 34.05
CA LYS A 15 11.96 -6.00 34.28
C LYS A 15 11.17 -6.95 33.37
N PRO A 16 11.80 -8.02 32.84
CA PRO A 16 11.07 -9.04 32.11
C PRO A 16 9.90 -9.57 32.95
N GLY A 17 8.68 -9.48 32.41
CA GLY A 17 7.44 -9.91 33.08
C GLY A 17 6.63 -8.80 33.75
N GLU A 18 7.15 -7.57 33.86
CA GLU A 18 6.37 -6.45 34.40
C GLU A 18 5.48 -5.83 33.29
N PRO A 19 4.16 -5.65 33.52
CA PRO A 19 3.28 -5.09 32.50
C PRO A 19 3.55 -3.57 32.32
N PRO A 20 3.77 -3.09 31.08
CA PRO A 20 4.08 -1.68 30.83
C PRO A 20 2.88 -0.76 31.14
N ASN A 21 3.07 0.18 32.08
CA ASN A 21 2.07 1.20 32.39
C ASN A 21 2.26 2.47 31.53
N TYR A 22 1.60 2.48 30.36
CA TYR A 22 1.68 3.59 29.42
C TYR A 22 1.12 4.91 29.97
N THR A 23 0.11 4.86 30.85
CA THR A 23 -0.56 6.07 31.37
C THR A 23 0.34 6.81 32.36
N ALA A 24 0.94 6.09 33.30
CA ALA A 24 1.86 6.67 34.27
C ALA A 24 3.12 7.22 33.57
N THR A 25 3.68 6.44 32.65
CA THR A 25 4.88 6.84 31.88
C THR A 25 4.59 8.07 31.02
N ALA A 26 3.47 8.09 30.29
CA ALA A 26 3.09 9.24 29.46
C ALA A 26 2.91 10.53 30.28
N LYS A 27 2.31 10.44 31.48
CA LYS A 27 2.19 11.58 32.40
C LYS A 27 3.56 12.05 32.90
N LYS A 28 4.43 11.12 33.30
CA LYS A 28 5.79 11.41 33.81
C LYS A 28 6.64 12.18 32.80
N PHE A 29 6.54 11.81 31.53
CA PHE A 29 7.34 12.40 30.46
C PHE A 29 6.57 13.45 29.62
N GLY A 30 5.32 13.76 29.96
CA GLY A 30 4.53 14.77 29.22
C GLY A 30 4.28 14.41 27.75
N CYS A 31 4.14 13.13 27.40
CA CYS A 31 3.88 12.68 26.03
C CYS A 31 2.48 12.08 25.87
N ASN A 32 2.00 11.95 24.62
CA ASN A 32 0.70 11.34 24.35
C ASN A 32 0.72 9.81 24.60
N ARG A 33 -0.13 9.31 25.50
CA ARG A 33 -0.24 7.89 25.88
C ARG A 33 -0.47 6.95 24.71
N SER A 34 -1.37 7.32 23.78
CA SER A 34 -1.69 6.48 22.61
C SER A 34 -0.51 6.37 21.66
N THR A 35 0.26 7.44 21.51
CA THR A 35 1.46 7.48 20.66
C THR A 35 2.60 6.67 21.26
N LEU A 36 2.83 6.81 22.57
CA LEU A 36 3.81 6.00 23.31
C LEU A 36 3.50 4.50 23.20
N SER A 37 2.24 4.10 23.41
CA SER A 37 1.82 2.70 23.34
C SER A 37 1.96 2.10 21.93
N ARG A 38 1.63 2.87 20.88
CA ARG A 38 1.79 2.43 19.49
C ARG A 38 3.26 2.22 19.10
N ARG A 39 4.14 3.16 19.49
CA ARG A 39 5.58 3.05 19.24
C ARG A 39 6.23 1.92 20.02
N HIS A 40 5.91 1.77 21.32
CA HIS A 40 6.50 0.73 22.16
C HIS A 40 6.17 -0.69 21.69
N ARG A 41 4.93 -0.91 21.24
CA ARG A 41 4.50 -2.21 20.72
C ARG A 41 4.86 -2.43 19.25
N SER A 42 5.51 -1.46 18.60
CA SER A 42 5.80 -1.49 17.16
C SER A 42 4.57 -1.83 16.30
N VAL A 43 3.37 -1.42 16.74
CA VAL A 43 2.08 -1.73 16.08
C VAL A 43 1.88 -0.89 14.81
N GLN A 44 2.73 0.11 14.59
CA GLN A 44 2.79 0.77 13.29
C GLN A 44 3.56 -0.14 12.33
N GLY A 45 2.80 -0.82 11.46
CA GLY A 45 3.34 -1.39 10.24
C GLY A 45 4.06 -0.33 9.40
N THR A 46 4.83 -0.79 8.43
CA THR A 46 5.55 0.12 7.54
C THR A 46 4.57 0.96 6.73
N LYS A 47 5.00 2.16 6.28
CA LYS A 47 4.20 2.94 5.33
C LYS A 47 3.83 2.12 4.10
N ALA A 48 4.73 1.24 3.65
CA ALA A 48 4.51 0.34 2.52
C ALA A 48 3.34 -0.61 2.78
N GLU A 49 3.30 -1.29 3.93
CA GLU A 49 2.18 -2.17 4.32
C GLU A 49 0.86 -1.40 4.44
N GLN A 50 0.90 -0.18 4.98
CA GLN A 50 -0.29 0.68 5.02
C GLN A 50 -0.79 1.01 3.61
N TYR A 51 0.11 1.30 2.67
CA TYR A 51 -0.27 1.55 1.27
C TYR A 51 -0.80 0.28 0.61
N GLU A 52 -0.17 -0.88 0.80
CA GLU A 52 -0.67 -2.15 0.26
C GLU A 52 -2.08 -2.46 0.75
N ASN A 53 -2.35 -2.30 2.05
CA ASN A 53 -3.66 -2.54 2.64
C ASN A 53 -4.76 -1.60 2.13
N GLN A 54 -4.39 -0.42 1.61
CA GLN A 54 -5.34 0.55 1.03
C GLN A 54 -5.55 0.35 -0.48
N ARG A 55 -4.77 -0.51 -1.14
CA ARG A 55 -4.87 -0.69 -2.59
C ARG A 55 -6.06 -1.56 -2.96
N ASN A 56 -6.68 -1.25 -4.11
CA ASN A 56 -7.68 -2.14 -4.71
C ASN A 56 -7.04 -3.44 -5.23
N LEU A 57 -5.78 -3.38 -5.67
CA LEU A 57 -5.02 -4.54 -6.16
C LEU A 57 -3.68 -4.60 -5.44
N THR A 58 -3.26 -5.80 -5.04
CA THR A 58 -1.89 -6.04 -4.57
C THR A 58 -0.88 -5.80 -5.71
N GLU A 59 0.40 -5.70 -5.36
CA GLU A 59 1.49 -5.64 -6.34
C GLU A 59 1.43 -6.83 -7.34
N GLU A 60 1.24 -8.05 -6.81
CA GLU A 60 1.14 -9.28 -7.61
C GLU A 60 -0.08 -9.27 -8.54
N GLN A 61 -1.24 -8.85 -8.03
CA GLN A 61 -2.44 -8.72 -8.86
C GLN A 61 -2.27 -7.65 -9.96
N SER A 62 -1.55 -6.57 -9.66
CA SER A 62 -1.22 -5.55 -10.65
C SER A 62 -0.32 -6.11 -11.75
N ARG A 63 0.67 -6.95 -11.43
CA ARG A 63 1.53 -7.64 -12.42
C ARG A 63 0.74 -8.52 -13.36
N VAL A 64 -0.19 -9.32 -12.83
CA VAL A 64 -1.08 -10.18 -13.65
C VAL A 64 -1.94 -9.33 -14.59
N LEU A 65 -2.49 -8.23 -14.08
CA LEU A 65 -3.30 -7.32 -14.90
C LEU A 65 -2.46 -6.64 -16.01
N ILE A 66 -1.22 -6.24 -15.71
CA ILE A 66 -0.28 -5.67 -16.70
C ILE A 66 0.01 -6.68 -17.82
N ASP A 67 0.36 -7.93 -17.48
CA ASP A 67 0.62 -8.98 -18.48
C ASP A 67 -0.58 -9.22 -19.39
N TYR A 68 -1.78 -9.26 -18.81
CA TYR A 68 -3.01 -9.42 -19.56
C TYR A 68 -3.29 -8.23 -20.50
N ILE A 69 -3.10 -7.01 -20.02
CA ILE A 69 -3.21 -5.79 -20.83
C ILE A 69 -2.21 -5.80 -21.98
N ASN A 70 -0.98 -6.22 -21.72
CA ASN A 70 0.08 -6.25 -22.73
C ASN A 70 -0.24 -7.27 -23.83
N LYS A 71 -0.82 -8.42 -23.48
CA LYS A 71 -1.34 -9.40 -24.45
C LYS A 71 -2.49 -8.86 -25.29
N LEU A 72 -3.37 -8.04 -24.71
CA LEU A 72 -4.46 -7.37 -25.46
C LEU A 72 -3.94 -6.28 -26.38
N ALA A 73 -2.98 -5.48 -25.89
CA ALA A 73 -2.32 -4.42 -26.64
C ALA A 73 -1.60 -4.98 -27.88
N ALA A 74 -0.89 -6.11 -27.73
CA ALA A 74 -0.24 -6.81 -28.84
C ALA A 74 -1.24 -7.28 -29.93
N ARG A 75 -2.53 -7.37 -29.62
CA ARG A 75 -3.61 -7.71 -30.56
C ARG A 75 -4.32 -6.47 -31.13
N GLY A 76 -3.79 -5.27 -30.89
CA GLY A 76 -4.35 -4.01 -31.40
C GLY A 76 -5.52 -3.44 -30.59
N LEU A 77 -5.79 -3.96 -29.39
CA LEU A 77 -6.86 -3.48 -28.52
C LEU A 77 -6.31 -2.65 -27.36
N PRO A 78 -6.47 -1.31 -27.37
CA PRO A 78 -6.02 -0.50 -26.26
C PRO A 78 -6.85 -0.71 -25.00
N PRO A 79 -6.22 -0.85 -23.81
CA PRO A 79 -6.93 -0.98 -22.56
C PRO A 79 -7.68 0.32 -22.24
N LEU A 80 -9.01 0.30 -22.36
CA LEU A 80 -9.87 1.40 -21.92
C LEU A 80 -9.99 1.38 -20.39
N ASN A 81 -10.12 2.56 -19.76
CA ASN A 81 -10.31 2.68 -18.31
C ASN A 81 -11.48 1.84 -17.77
N GLU A 82 -12.49 1.58 -18.59
CA GLU A 82 -13.62 0.72 -18.22
C GLU A 82 -13.25 -0.77 -18.17
N MET A 83 -12.44 -1.25 -19.12
CA MET A 83 -11.94 -2.62 -19.12
C MET A 83 -11.04 -2.88 -17.89
N LEU A 84 -10.16 -1.93 -17.55
CA LEU A 84 -9.35 -2.00 -16.32
C LEU A 84 -10.21 -2.20 -15.07
N ARG A 85 -11.34 -1.48 -14.99
CA ARG A 85 -12.27 -1.59 -13.85
C ARG A 85 -13.00 -2.93 -13.83
N ASN A 86 -13.35 -3.48 -14.99
CA ASN A 86 -13.97 -4.79 -15.11
C ASN A 86 -13.00 -5.90 -14.69
N PHE A 87 -11.77 -5.91 -15.21
CA PHE A 87 -10.77 -6.91 -14.84
C PHE A 87 -10.39 -6.81 -13.36
N THR A 88 -10.30 -5.59 -12.82
CA THR A 88 -10.05 -5.39 -11.38
C THR A 88 -11.18 -5.98 -10.53
N LYS A 89 -12.44 -5.81 -10.97
CA LYS A 89 -13.60 -6.42 -10.31
C LYS A 89 -13.46 -7.95 -10.29
N GLU A 90 -13.10 -8.55 -11.43
CA GLU A 90 -12.90 -10.00 -11.55
C GLU A 90 -11.76 -10.50 -10.66
N ILE A 91 -10.61 -9.83 -10.67
CA ILE A 91 -9.43 -10.19 -9.86
C ILE A 91 -9.73 -10.08 -8.36
N ARG A 92 -10.45 -9.04 -7.93
CA ARG A 92 -10.85 -8.84 -6.53
C ARG A 92 -11.98 -9.77 -6.08
N ARG A 93 -12.66 -10.43 -7.02
CA ARG A 93 -13.91 -11.16 -6.77
C ARG A 93 -14.92 -10.31 -6.00
N SER A 94 -14.97 -9.01 -6.28
CA SER A 94 -15.88 -8.07 -5.63
C SER A 94 -17.07 -7.75 -6.53
N GLU A 95 -18.22 -7.37 -5.96
CA GLU A 95 -19.37 -6.91 -6.76
C GLU A 95 -19.14 -5.49 -7.30
N ASP A 96 -18.41 -4.67 -6.54
CA ASP A 96 -18.11 -3.28 -6.86
C ASP A 96 -16.91 -3.12 -7.78
N LYS A 97 -17.06 -2.24 -8.78
CA LYS A 97 -15.97 -1.76 -9.61
C LYS A 97 -15.20 -0.67 -8.86
N PRO A 98 -13.87 -0.56 -9.02
CA PRO A 98 -13.12 0.58 -8.54
C PRO A 98 -13.66 1.90 -9.12
N GLU A 99 -13.40 3.02 -8.45
CA GLU A 99 -13.73 4.34 -8.98
C GLU A 99 -13.05 4.60 -10.34
N ARG A 100 -13.63 5.46 -11.17
CA ARG A 100 -13.01 5.85 -12.46
C ARG A 100 -11.62 6.45 -12.28
N LYS A 101 -11.43 7.27 -11.23
CA LYS A 101 -10.14 7.89 -10.89
C LYS A 101 -9.08 6.85 -10.51
N TRP A 102 -9.48 5.69 -9.99
CA TRP A 102 -8.55 4.63 -9.66
C TRP A 102 -7.89 4.05 -10.93
N ALA A 103 -8.68 3.78 -11.98
CA ALA A 103 -8.14 3.21 -13.23
C ALA A 103 -7.11 4.14 -13.88
N GLN A 104 -7.38 5.45 -13.87
CA GLN A 104 -6.44 6.46 -14.32
C GLN A 104 -5.14 6.43 -13.51
N ARG A 105 -5.23 6.51 -12.17
CA ARG A 105 -4.05 6.50 -11.29
C ARG A 105 -3.23 5.21 -11.41
N TRP A 106 -3.91 4.08 -11.56
CA TRP A 106 -3.26 2.78 -11.75
C TRP A 106 -2.49 2.76 -13.09
N ARG A 107 -3.11 3.24 -14.17
CA ARG A 107 -2.46 3.36 -15.48
C ARG A 107 -1.25 4.29 -15.46
N GLU A 108 -1.37 5.45 -14.80
CA GLU A 108 -0.25 6.40 -14.66
C GLU A 108 0.92 5.79 -13.89
N ARG A 109 0.64 5.04 -12.82
CA ARG A 109 1.67 4.34 -12.02
C ARG A 109 2.44 3.31 -12.85
N TYR A 110 1.75 2.50 -13.64
CA TYR A 110 2.35 1.40 -14.41
C TYR A 110 2.56 1.75 -15.89
N PHE A 111 2.53 3.05 -16.23
CA PHE A 111 2.58 3.51 -17.62
C PHE A 111 3.80 2.98 -18.37
N LYS A 112 4.98 2.97 -17.75
CA LYS A 112 6.23 2.48 -18.36
C LYS A 112 6.17 0.98 -18.68
N GLU A 113 5.59 0.18 -17.80
CA GLU A 113 5.47 -1.28 -17.95
C GLU A 113 4.42 -1.66 -19.01
N ILE A 114 3.37 -0.85 -19.16
CA ILE A 114 2.34 -1.01 -20.19
C ILE A 114 2.86 -0.53 -21.56
N MET A 115 3.60 0.58 -21.62
CA MET A 115 4.09 1.18 -22.86
C MET A 115 5.32 0.50 -23.44
N TYR A 116 6.15 -0.17 -22.63
CA TYR A 116 7.28 -0.97 -23.11
C TYR A 116 6.85 -1.98 -24.18
N THR A 117 5.67 -2.56 -24.03
CA THR A 117 5.04 -3.50 -24.97
C THR A 117 4.36 -2.85 -26.17
N TYR A 118 3.89 -1.60 -26.06
CA TYR A 118 3.41 -0.83 -27.23
C TYR A 118 4.56 -0.42 -28.14
N GLY A 119 5.68 0.02 -27.54
CA GLY A 119 6.86 0.46 -28.28
C GLY A 119 7.62 -0.68 -28.96
N SER A 120 7.57 -1.90 -28.41
CA SER A 120 8.22 -3.08 -29.01
C SER A 120 7.36 -3.79 -30.06
N GLY A 121 6.04 -3.58 -30.05
CA GLY A 121 5.11 -4.15 -31.03
C GLY A 121 4.92 -3.30 -32.29
N ILE A 122 5.28 -2.01 -32.24
CA ILE A 122 5.37 -1.13 -33.42
C ILE A 122 6.85 -1.04 -33.81
N ASP A 123 7.42 -2.15 -34.28
CA ASP A 123 8.62 -2.04 -35.11
C ASP A 123 8.18 -1.51 -36.48
N ARG A 124 8.89 -0.50 -36.95
CA ARG A 124 8.51 0.33 -38.11
C ARG A 124 8.50 -0.51 -39.38
N GLY A 125 7.31 -0.70 -39.95
CA GLY A 125 7.10 -1.07 -41.35
C GLY A 125 6.59 0.12 -42.13
#